data_AF-A0A5J5CE10-F1
#
_entry.id   AF-A0A5J5CE10-F1
#
_cell.length_a   1.000
_cell.length_b   1.000
_cell.length_c   1.000
_cell.angle_alpha   90.00
_cell.angle_beta   90.00
_cell.angle_gamma   90.00
#
_symmetry.space_group_name_H-M   'P 1'
#
loop_
_entity.id
_entity.type
_entity.pdbx_description
1 polymer ?
#
loop_
_entity_poly.entity_id
_entity_poly.type
_entity_poly.pdbx_seq_one_letter_code
_entity_poly.pdbx_strand_id
1 'polypeptide(L)'
;MANNSYSGVKNSMVEANHDGEFGCTLNELRSLMELRGAEAIVKIGESYEDIKGLCNRLKTSPIDGLSGQPGDIEKRKTVFGQNLIPPKKPKTFLQLVWEALQDVTLIILEVAAIVSLGLSFYRPPDAERTHCGRAAGGVEDETESEAGWIEGAAILLSVVCVVLVTAFNDWSKEKQFRGLQSRIEQEQKFTVVRDLLPADGVLIQSNDLKIDESSLTGESDHVKKTQEKDPMLLSGNMKPQF
;
A
#
# COMPACT_ATOMS: atom_id res chain seq x y z
N MET A 1 -13.66 -42.84 -21.33
CA MET A 1 -13.36 -41.48 -21.85
C MET A 1 -13.01 -40.62 -20.66
N ALA A 2 -11.78 -40.11 -20.64
CA ALA A 2 -11.24 -39.31 -19.55
C ALA A 2 -11.82 -37.89 -19.61
N ASN A 3 -12.23 -37.34 -18.47
CA ASN A 3 -12.39 -35.90 -18.30
C ASN A 3 -11.66 -35.47 -17.03
N ASN A 4 -10.52 -34.83 -17.28
CA ASN A 4 -9.66 -34.16 -16.33
C ASN A 4 -10.33 -32.84 -15.92
N SER A 5 -10.66 -32.66 -14.64
CA SER A 5 -11.18 -31.38 -14.13
C SER A 5 -10.13 -30.73 -13.24
N TYR A 6 -9.69 -29.55 -13.68
CA TYR A 6 -8.73 -28.67 -13.05
C TYR A 6 -9.10 -28.38 -11.59
N SER A 7 -8.15 -28.65 -10.68
CA SER A 7 -8.14 -28.16 -9.31
C SER A 7 -7.95 -26.64 -9.30
N GLY A 8 -9.07 -25.90 -9.37
CA GLY A 8 -9.11 -24.50 -8.96
C GLY A 8 -9.10 -24.44 -7.44
N VAL A 9 -7.98 -23.99 -6.86
CA VAL A 9 -7.86 -23.66 -5.44
C VAL A 9 -8.82 -22.51 -5.15
N LYS A 10 -10.05 -22.84 -4.72
CA LYS A 10 -10.90 -21.89 -4.01
C LYS A 10 -10.26 -21.69 -2.66
N ASN A 11 -9.50 -20.61 -2.53
CA ASN A 11 -9.15 -20.04 -1.23
C ASN A 11 -10.45 -19.52 -0.62
N SER A 12 -11.23 -20.44 -0.03
CA SER A 12 -12.29 -20.10 0.90
C SER A 12 -11.59 -19.43 2.07
N MET A 13 -11.47 -18.10 2.00
CA MET A 13 -11.49 -17.30 3.21
C MET A 13 -12.82 -17.65 3.87
N VAL A 14 -12.72 -18.57 4.83
CA VAL A 14 -13.76 -18.87 5.79
C VAL A 14 -14.10 -17.52 6.40
N GLU A 15 -15.23 -16.95 6.01
CA GLU A 15 -15.93 -15.94 6.80
C GLU A 15 -16.22 -16.61 8.13
N ALA A 16 -15.28 -16.45 9.05
CA ALA A 16 -15.48 -16.83 10.42
C ALA A 16 -16.50 -15.84 10.97
N ASN A 17 -17.79 -16.20 10.87
CA ASN A 17 -18.78 -15.85 11.87
C ASN A 17 -18.28 -16.43 13.20
N HIS A 18 -17.29 -15.77 13.78
CA HIS A 18 -16.99 -15.92 15.18
C HIS A 18 -18.14 -15.24 15.90
N ASP A 19 -19.09 -16.04 16.38
CA ASP A 19 -19.84 -15.72 17.60
C ASP A 19 -18.82 -15.59 18.72
N GLY A 20 -18.14 -14.45 18.72
CA GLY A 20 -17.04 -14.14 19.60
C GLY A 20 -17.56 -13.77 20.98
N GLU A 21 -16.62 -13.57 21.89
CA GLU A 21 -16.87 -13.03 23.22
C GLU A 21 -17.62 -11.66 23.19
N PHE A 22 -17.70 -10.99 22.04
CA PHE A 22 -18.42 -9.74 21.80
C PHE A 22 -19.70 -9.99 21.00
N GLY A 23 -20.76 -9.20 21.27
CA GLY A 23 -22.06 -9.36 20.60
C GLY A 23 -22.16 -8.73 19.21
N CYS A 24 -21.04 -8.30 18.63
CA CYS A 24 -20.97 -7.63 17.33
C CYS A 24 -19.64 -7.93 16.62
N THR A 25 -19.67 -7.92 15.30
CA THR A 25 -18.54 -8.21 14.42
C THR A 25 -17.92 -6.93 13.84
N LEU A 26 -16.68 -7.02 13.36
CA LEU A 26 -16.02 -5.92 12.66
C LEU A 26 -16.80 -5.44 11.43
N ASN A 27 -17.38 -6.38 10.66
CA ASN A 27 -18.14 -6.04 9.46
C ASN A 27 -19.42 -5.28 9.81
N GLU A 28 -20.14 -5.68 10.85
CA GLU A 28 -21.34 -4.97 11.32
C GLU A 28 -21.00 -3.55 11.79
N LEU A 29 -19.90 -3.37 12.51
CA LEU A 29 -19.43 -2.06 12.93
C LEU A 29 -19.01 -1.20 11.74
N ARG A 30 -18.33 -1.76 10.74
CA ARG A 30 -17.97 -1.05 9.50
C ARG A 30 -19.21 -0.58 8.75
N SER A 31 -20.19 -1.47 8.54
CA SER A 31 -21.45 -1.10 7.87
C SER A 31 -22.24 -0.07 8.66
N LEU A 32 -22.15 -0.05 10.00
CA LEU A 32 -22.73 1.00 10.81
C LEU A 32 -22.06 2.37 10.54
N MET A 33 -20.73 2.40 10.42
CA MET A 33 -19.97 3.64 10.19
C MET A 33 -20.16 4.22 8.77
N GLU A 34 -20.71 3.45 7.84
CA GLU A 34 -21.09 3.93 6.49
C GLU A 34 -22.37 4.78 6.52
N LEU A 35 -23.23 4.58 7.53
CA LEU A 35 -24.50 5.31 7.66
C LEU A 35 -24.30 6.69 8.30
N ARG A 36 -25.27 7.58 8.08
CA ARG A 36 -25.25 8.97 8.58
C ARG A 36 -26.62 9.38 9.10
N GLY A 37 -26.63 10.35 10.03
CA GLY A 37 -27.86 11.00 10.48
C GLY A 37 -28.94 10.02 10.92
N ALA A 38 -30.15 10.18 10.36
CA ALA A 38 -31.31 9.36 10.68
C ALA A 38 -31.14 7.87 10.35
N GLU A 39 -30.44 7.53 9.25
CA GLU A 39 -30.24 6.13 8.86
C GLU A 39 -29.40 5.37 9.88
N ALA A 40 -28.35 6.02 10.40
CA ALA A 40 -27.51 5.46 11.45
C ALA A 40 -28.33 5.23 12.74
N ILE A 41 -29.21 6.16 13.10
CA ILE A 41 -30.06 6.04 14.29
C ILE A 41 -31.02 4.85 14.15
N VAL A 42 -31.67 4.70 13.00
CA VAL A 42 -32.56 3.56 12.72
C VAL A 42 -31.78 2.25 12.81
N LYS A 43 -30.59 2.19 12.19
CA LYS A 43 -29.76 0.99 12.25
C LYS A 43 -29.33 0.63 13.67
N ILE A 44 -28.99 1.63 14.49
CA ILE A 44 -28.67 1.44 15.91
C ILE A 44 -29.89 0.88 16.65
N GLY A 45 -31.08 1.47 16.44
CA GLY A 45 -32.31 1.01 17.08
C GLY A 45 -32.69 -0.43 16.71
N GLU A 46 -32.57 -0.80 15.43
CA GLU A 46 -32.94 -2.13 14.96
C GLU A 46 -31.93 -3.21 15.33
N SER A 47 -30.63 -2.92 15.22
CA SER A 47 -29.58 -3.93 15.38
C SER A 47 -29.04 -4.02 16.81
N TYR A 48 -29.17 -2.93 17.58
CA TYR A 48 -28.54 -2.77 18.89
C TYR A 48 -29.48 -2.29 19.99
N GLU A 49 -30.79 -2.15 19.71
CA GLU A 49 -31.82 -1.53 20.58
C GLU A 49 -31.59 -0.03 20.82
N ASP A 50 -30.43 0.34 21.37
CA ASP A 50 -29.99 1.71 21.58
C ASP A 50 -28.44 1.79 21.65
N ILE A 51 -27.92 2.99 21.93
CA ILE A 51 -26.47 3.20 22.10
C ILE A 51 -25.91 2.42 23.32
N LYS A 52 -26.72 2.20 24.36
CA LYS A 52 -26.30 1.41 25.53
C LYS A 52 -26.21 -0.08 25.19
N GLY A 53 -27.13 -0.60 24.37
CA GLY A 53 -27.09 -1.95 23.83
C GLY A 53 -25.85 -2.16 22.97
N LEU A 54 -25.48 -1.19 22.14
CA LEU A 54 -24.19 -1.21 21.41
C LEU A 54 -23.00 -1.27 22.39
N CYS A 55 -23.00 -0.46 23.46
CA CYS A 55 -21.96 -0.50 24.49
C CYS A 55 -21.88 -1.87 25.20
N ASN A 56 -23.02 -2.47 25.52
CA ASN A 56 -23.11 -3.78 26.14
C ASN A 56 -22.54 -4.88 25.24
N ARG A 57 -22.85 -4.84 23.93
CA ARG A 57 -22.30 -5.79 22.95
C ARG A 57 -20.79 -5.63 22.77
N LEU A 58 -20.28 -4.39 22.84
CA LEU A 58 -18.87 -4.07 22.85
C LEU A 58 -18.18 -4.30 24.21
N LYS A 59 -18.93 -4.70 25.25
CA LYS A 59 -18.44 -4.86 26.63
C LYS A 59 -17.69 -3.64 27.15
N THR A 60 -18.22 -2.46 26.91
CA THR A 60 -17.63 -1.19 27.37
C THR A 60 -18.62 -0.44 28.26
N SER A 61 -18.12 0.23 29.31
CA SER A 61 -18.94 1.16 30.07
C SER A 61 -19.17 2.43 29.25
N PRO A 62 -20.40 2.96 29.15
CA PRO A 62 -20.65 4.23 28.48
C PRO A 62 -20.09 5.43 29.25
N ILE A 63 -19.72 5.25 30.53
CA ILE A 63 -19.20 6.30 31.41
C ILE A 63 -17.69 6.14 31.62
N ASP A 64 -17.26 4.94 31.98
CA ASP A 64 -15.86 4.66 32.36
C ASP A 64 -15.02 4.09 31.21
N GLY A 65 -15.66 3.74 30.09
CA GLY A 65 -15.00 3.12 28.95
C GLY A 65 -14.48 1.71 29.25
N LEU A 66 -13.28 1.41 28.73
CA LEU A 66 -12.58 0.14 28.94
C LEU A 66 -11.74 0.20 30.21
N SER A 67 -11.67 -0.92 30.94
CA SER A 67 -10.87 -1.05 32.17
C SER A 67 -9.35 -1.02 31.95
N GLY A 68 -8.88 -1.09 30.70
CA GLY A 68 -7.46 -1.07 30.34
C GLY A 68 -6.71 -2.37 30.62
N GLN A 69 -7.41 -3.45 30.97
CA GLN A 69 -6.79 -4.75 31.25
C GLN A 69 -6.08 -5.30 30.00
N PRO A 70 -4.77 -5.66 30.08
CA PRO A 70 -3.99 -6.06 28.90
C PRO A 70 -4.62 -7.22 28.11
N GLY A 71 -5.20 -8.20 28.81
CA GLY A 71 -5.87 -9.34 28.19
C GLY A 71 -7.14 -8.97 27.42
N ASP A 72 -7.92 -7.99 27.89
CA ASP A 72 -9.09 -7.49 27.14
C ASP A 72 -8.65 -6.74 25.88
N ILE A 73 -7.62 -5.90 26.00
CA ILE A 73 -7.07 -5.14 24.87
C ILE A 73 -6.51 -6.07 23.79
N GLU A 74 -5.76 -7.11 24.17
CA GLU A 74 -5.21 -8.08 23.21
C GLU A 74 -6.33 -8.84 22.50
N LYS A 75 -7.37 -9.28 23.21
CA LYS A 75 -8.55 -9.89 22.61
C LYS A 75 -9.23 -8.97 21.60
N ARG A 76 -9.46 -7.70 21.96
CA ARG A 76 -10.03 -6.71 21.03
C ARG A 76 -9.17 -6.53 19.79
N LYS A 77 -7.84 -6.53 19.93
CA LYS A 77 -6.92 -6.47 18.79
C LYS A 77 -7.03 -7.70 17.88
N THR A 78 -7.28 -8.88 18.43
CA THR A 78 -7.48 -10.09 17.63
C THR A 78 -8.83 -10.11 16.90
N VAL A 79 -9.90 -9.58 17.52
CA VAL A 79 -11.25 -9.60 16.95
C VAL A 79 -11.50 -8.43 16.00
N PHE A 80 -11.12 -7.22 16.40
CA PHE A 80 -11.39 -5.97 15.67
C PHE A 80 -10.16 -5.41 14.93
N GLY A 81 -8.99 -6.02 15.09
CA GLY A 81 -7.75 -5.51 14.51
C GLY A 81 -7.15 -4.34 15.28
N GLN A 82 -6.14 -3.72 14.68
CA GLN A 82 -5.37 -2.62 15.26
C GLN A 82 -5.56 -1.36 14.40
N ASN A 83 -5.72 -0.21 15.03
CA ASN A 83 -5.77 1.09 14.35
C ASN A 83 -4.36 1.55 13.96
N LEU A 84 -3.69 0.78 13.10
CA LEU A 84 -2.37 1.07 12.55
C LEU A 84 -2.45 1.01 11.03
N ILE A 85 -2.13 2.13 10.37
CA ILE A 85 -2.04 2.19 8.92
C ILE A 85 -0.83 1.33 8.51
N PRO A 86 -1.03 0.21 7.76
CA PRO A 86 0.07 -0.67 7.44
C PRO A 86 1.09 0.05 6.57
N PRO A 87 2.39 -0.01 6.90
CA PRO A 87 3.41 0.61 6.06
C PRO A 87 3.48 -0.09 4.72
N LYS A 88 3.76 0.68 3.66
CA LYS A 88 3.99 0.12 2.32
C LYS A 88 5.18 -0.85 2.40
N LYS A 89 5.03 -2.05 1.84
CA LYS A 89 6.11 -3.04 1.77
C LYS A 89 7.31 -2.45 1.02
N PRO A 90 8.54 -2.62 1.51
CA PRO A 90 9.73 -2.12 0.83
C PRO A 90 9.91 -2.86 -0.50
N LYS A 91 10.38 -2.16 -1.54
CA LYS A 91 10.81 -2.81 -2.78
C LYS A 91 12.08 -3.60 -2.51
N THR A 92 12.21 -4.74 -3.17
CA THR A 92 13.46 -5.52 -3.12
C THR A 92 14.47 -4.91 -4.07
N PHE A 93 15.76 -5.17 -3.83
CA PHE A 93 16.82 -4.71 -4.73
C PHE A 93 16.60 -5.21 -6.17
N LEU A 94 16.17 -6.46 -6.35
CA LEU A 94 15.87 -7.01 -7.68
C LEU A 94 14.68 -6.34 -8.35
N GLN A 95 13.68 -5.92 -7.57
CA GLN A 95 12.56 -5.15 -8.10
C GLN A 95 13.00 -3.76 -8.58
N LEU A 96 13.95 -3.13 -7.88
CA LEU A 96 14.53 -1.85 -8.29
C LEU A 96 15.42 -2.00 -9.54
N VAL A 97 16.19 -3.10 -9.63
CA VAL A 97 16.94 -3.44 -10.84
C VAL A 97 16.00 -3.64 -12.03
N TRP A 98 14.91 -4.39 -11.83
CA TRP A 98 13.90 -4.64 -12.86
C TRP A 98 13.22 -3.34 -13.32
N GLU A 99 12.91 -2.43 -12.40
CA GLU A 99 12.35 -1.12 -12.72
C GLU A 99 13.36 -0.23 -13.46
N ALA A 100 14.65 -0.27 -13.08
CA ALA A 100 15.71 0.44 -13.78
C ALA A 100 15.94 -0.09 -15.20
N LEU A 101 15.75 -1.39 -15.44
CA LEU A 101 15.84 -2.00 -16.78
C LEU A 101 14.69 -1.61 -17.72
N GLN A 102 13.57 -1.08 -17.21
CA GLN A 102 12.42 -0.68 -18.03
C GLN A 102 12.59 0.69 -18.73
N ASP A 103 13.75 1.34 -18.58
CA ASP A 103 14.07 2.55 -19.33
C ASP A 103 14.19 2.23 -20.83
N VAL A 104 13.37 2.89 -21.65
CA VAL A 104 13.34 2.72 -23.12
C VAL A 104 14.73 2.89 -23.73
N THR A 105 15.56 3.79 -23.17
CA THR A 105 16.92 4.01 -23.65
C THR A 105 17.84 2.82 -23.40
N LEU A 106 17.73 2.18 -22.22
CA LEU A 106 18.51 0.98 -21.89
C LEU A 106 18.04 -0.24 -22.69
N ILE A 107 16.73 -0.39 -22.88
CA ILE A 107 16.17 -1.47 -23.70
C ILE A 107 16.71 -1.40 -25.14
N ILE A 108 16.78 -0.21 -25.73
CA ILE A 108 17.34 -0.03 -27.08
C ILE A 108 18.82 -0.44 -27.12
N LEU A 109 19.60 -0.07 -26.10
CA LEU A 109 21.03 -0.44 -26.02
C LEU A 109 21.23 -1.95 -25.84
N GLU A 110 20.38 -2.62 -25.05
CA GLU A 110 20.44 -4.07 -24.89
C GLU A 110 20.09 -4.82 -26.18
N VAL A 111 19.03 -4.40 -26.87
CA VAL A 111 18.63 -4.99 -28.16
C VAL A 111 19.75 -4.80 -29.18
N ALA A 112 20.32 -3.59 -29.29
CA ALA A 112 21.44 -3.32 -30.19
C ALA A 112 22.67 -4.20 -29.85
N ALA A 113 23.01 -4.34 -28.56
CA ALA A 113 24.12 -5.16 -28.13
C ALA A 113 23.92 -6.66 -28.41
N ILE A 114 22.71 -7.17 -28.19
CA ILE A 114 22.35 -8.57 -28.52
C ILE A 114 22.43 -8.81 -30.03
N VAL A 115 21.93 -7.89 -30.85
CA VAL A 115 22.01 -7.99 -32.32
C VAL A 115 23.47 -7.95 -32.78
N SER A 116 24.28 -7.00 -32.29
CA SER A 116 25.71 -6.91 -32.64
C SER A 116 26.48 -8.17 -32.22
N LEU A 117 26.21 -8.71 -31.04
CA LEU A 117 26.84 -9.93 -30.55
C LEU A 117 26.36 -11.16 -31.33
N GLY A 118 25.07 -11.25 -31.66
CA GLY A 118 24.50 -12.32 -32.49
C GLY A 118 25.06 -12.35 -33.90
N LEU A 119 25.24 -11.19 -34.54
CA LEU A 119 25.90 -11.06 -35.84
C LEU A 119 27.38 -11.42 -35.76
N SER A 120 28.06 -11.13 -34.65
CA SER A 120 29.46 -11.54 -34.45
C SER A 120 29.66 -13.05 -34.42
N PHE A 121 28.65 -13.83 -34.00
CA PHE A 121 28.71 -15.30 -34.00
C PHE A 121 28.14 -15.93 -35.28
N TYR A 122 27.41 -15.16 -36.09
CA TYR A 122 26.84 -15.61 -37.35
C TYR A 122 27.83 -15.42 -38.51
N ARG A 123 28.64 -16.44 -38.81
CA ARG A 123 29.44 -16.50 -40.05
C ARG A 123 28.65 -17.19 -41.16
N PRO A 124 28.16 -16.48 -42.19
CA PRO A 124 27.67 -17.16 -43.38
C PRO A 124 28.84 -17.84 -44.10
N PRO A 125 28.67 -19.07 -44.62
CA PRO A 125 29.60 -19.62 -45.60
C PRO A 125 29.43 -18.79 -46.89
N ASP A 126 30.53 -18.26 -47.40
CA ASP A 126 30.61 -17.47 -48.64
C ASP A 126 30.10 -16.02 -48.56
N ALA A 127 30.91 -15.15 -47.96
CA ALA A 127 30.90 -13.72 -48.28
C ALA A 127 32.34 -13.24 -48.48
N GLU A 128 32.73 -13.25 -49.75
CA GLU A 128 33.88 -12.56 -50.29
C GLU A 128 33.95 -11.12 -49.76
N ARG A 129 35.15 -10.75 -49.31
CA ARG A 129 35.54 -9.49 -48.66
C ARG A 129 34.90 -8.27 -49.33
N THR A 130 33.73 -7.86 -48.86
CA THR A 130 33.10 -6.61 -49.30
C THR A 130 32.68 -5.80 -48.10
N HIS A 131 33.65 -5.01 -47.66
CA HIS A 131 33.60 -3.83 -46.82
C HIS A 131 32.35 -2.95 -47.08
N CYS A 132 31.23 -3.25 -46.43
CA CYS A 132 30.03 -2.39 -46.41
C CYS A 132 29.63 -2.05 -44.97
N GLY A 133 30.46 -1.24 -44.31
CA GLY A 133 30.14 -0.73 -42.97
C GLY A 133 31.29 -0.05 -42.22
N ARG A 134 32.20 0.66 -42.91
CA ARG A 134 33.25 1.43 -42.22
C ARG A 134 32.86 2.91 -42.17
N ALA A 135 32.20 3.29 -41.08
CA ALA A 135 32.16 4.69 -40.66
C ALA A 135 33.22 4.88 -39.56
N ALA A 136 34.27 5.63 -39.91
CA ALA A 136 35.20 6.34 -39.04
C ALA A 136 36.17 5.53 -38.13
N GLY A 137 37.39 5.32 -38.65
CA GLY A 137 38.63 5.56 -37.90
C GLY A 137 39.38 4.35 -37.32
N GLY A 138 40.53 4.00 -37.92
CA GLY A 138 41.60 3.25 -37.25
C GLY A 138 42.22 2.14 -38.09
N VAL A 139 43.55 2.05 -38.05
CA VAL A 139 44.50 1.20 -38.78
C VAL A 139 44.14 -0.29 -38.72
N GLU A 140 44.31 -0.97 -39.86
CA GLU A 140 44.07 -2.40 -40.07
C GLU A 140 45.14 -3.23 -39.34
N ASP A 141 44.73 -4.07 -38.39
CA ASP A 141 45.55 -5.16 -37.84
C ASP A 141 44.75 -6.47 -37.95
N GLU A 142 45.39 -7.51 -38.51
CA GLU A 142 44.83 -8.81 -38.92
C GLU A 142 44.27 -9.69 -37.77
N THR A 143 44.04 -9.11 -36.60
CA THR A 143 43.36 -9.67 -35.42
C THR A 143 41.83 -9.43 -35.39
N GLU A 144 41.27 -8.64 -36.32
CA GLU A 144 39.87 -8.17 -36.28
C GLU A 144 38.78 -9.27 -36.38
N SER A 145 39.09 -10.47 -36.90
CA SER A 145 38.05 -11.50 -37.08
C SER A 145 37.66 -12.27 -35.81
N GLU A 146 38.45 -12.15 -34.73
CA GLU A 146 38.17 -12.80 -33.43
C GLU A 146 37.68 -11.81 -32.36
N ALA A 147 37.79 -10.50 -32.60
CA ALA A 147 37.44 -9.45 -31.65
C ALA A 147 36.01 -8.88 -31.82
N GLY A 148 35.24 -9.31 -32.84
CA GLY A 148 33.92 -8.75 -33.15
C GLY A 148 32.88 -8.86 -32.02
N TRP A 149 33.02 -9.85 -31.13
CA TRP A 149 32.10 -10.03 -30.00
C TRP A 149 32.37 -9.01 -28.87
N ILE A 150 33.57 -8.43 -28.85
CA ILE A 150 34.04 -7.53 -27.79
C ILE A 150 33.22 -6.24 -27.79
N GLU A 151 32.81 -5.75 -28.96
CA GLU A 151 31.99 -4.53 -29.06
C GLU A 151 30.62 -4.72 -28.41
N GLY A 152 29.90 -5.79 -28.77
CA GLY A 152 28.60 -6.13 -28.16
C GLY A 152 28.73 -6.44 -26.66
N ALA A 153 29.81 -7.14 -26.27
CA ALA A 153 30.08 -7.45 -24.87
C ALA A 153 30.41 -6.21 -24.04
N ALA A 154 31.13 -5.23 -24.59
CA ALA A 154 31.44 -3.97 -23.92
C ALA A 154 30.17 -3.14 -23.67
N ILE A 155 29.23 -3.13 -24.61
CA ILE A 155 27.95 -2.44 -24.45
C ILE A 155 27.09 -3.12 -23.38
N LEU A 156 26.98 -4.45 -23.40
CA LEU A 156 26.27 -5.20 -22.35
C LEU A 156 26.85 -4.94 -20.96
N LEU A 157 28.18 -4.99 -20.83
CA LEU A 157 28.86 -4.73 -19.55
C LEU A 157 28.62 -3.29 -19.06
N SER A 158 28.64 -2.31 -19.98
CA SER A 158 28.34 -0.91 -19.65
C SER A 158 26.90 -0.74 -19.13
N VAL A 159 25.91 -1.32 -19.82
CA VAL A 159 24.50 -1.27 -19.40
C VAL A 159 24.32 -1.92 -18.02
N VAL A 160 24.90 -3.10 -17.79
CA VAL A 160 24.85 -3.78 -16.49
C VAL A 160 25.43 -2.89 -15.38
N CYS A 161 26.59 -2.27 -15.61
CA CYS A 161 27.18 -1.36 -14.63
C CYS A 161 26.28 -0.16 -14.33
N VAL A 162 25.70 0.49 -15.35
CA VAL A 162 24.80 1.62 -15.18
C VAL A 162 23.54 1.23 -14.41
N VAL A 163 22.92 0.11 -14.74
CA VAL A 163 21.73 -0.41 -14.04
C VAL A 163 22.04 -0.69 -12.58
N LEU A 164 23.20 -1.31 -12.29
CA LEU A 164 23.62 -1.58 -10.91
C LEU A 164 23.85 -0.29 -10.12
N VAL A 165 24.50 0.72 -10.70
CA VAL A 165 24.70 2.03 -10.06
C VAL A 165 23.36 2.73 -9.81
N THR A 166 22.45 2.71 -10.78
CA THR A 166 21.11 3.29 -10.65
C THR A 166 20.30 2.60 -9.57
N ALA A 167 20.24 1.26 -9.60
CA ALA A 167 19.52 0.48 -8.59
C ALA A 167 20.12 0.62 -7.20
N PHE A 168 21.45 0.73 -7.08
CA PHE A 168 22.11 0.96 -5.80
C PHE A 168 21.81 2.36 -5.24
N ASN A 169 21.80 3.38 -6.09
CA ASN A 169 21.44 4.74 -5.72
C ASN A 169 19.98 4.80 -5.23
N ASP A 170 19.05 4.16 -5.95
CA ASP A 170 17.64 4.16 -5.57
C ASP A 170 17.35 3.29 -4.35
N TRP A 171 18.03 2.16 -4.18
CA TRP A 171 17.96 1.36 -2.96
C TRP A 171 18.48 2.14 -1.74
N SER A 172 19.57 2.91 -1.92
CA SER A 172 20.12 3.78 -0.88
C SER A 172 19.13 4.88 -0.49
N LYS A 173 18.49 5.53 -1.47
CA LYS A 173 17.42 6.51 -1.22
C LYS A 173 16.25 5.87 -0.48
N GLU A 174 15.75 4.73 -0.95
CA GLU A 174 14.61 4.04 -0.32
C GLU A 174 14.94 3.63 1.13
N LYS A 175 16.16 3.16 1.39
CA LYS A 175 16.62 2.87 2.76
C LYS A 175 16.64 4.10 3.65
N GLN A 176 17.03 5.27 3.13
CA GLN A 176 17.02 6.54 3.87
C GLN A 176 15.59 7.02 4.13
N PHE A 177 14.70 6.94 3.15
CA PHE A 177 13.27 7.26 3.34
C PHE A 177 12.63 6.36 4.38
N ARG A 178 12.96 5.06 4.39
CA ARG A 178 12.48 4.13 5.42
C ARG A 178 12.98 4.49 6.81
N GLY A 179 14.24 4.93 6.92
CA GLY A 179 14.80 5.40 8.20
C GLY A 179 14.08 6.66 8.72
N LEU A 180 13.79 7.60 7.82
CA LEU A 180 13.00 8.79 8.15
C LEU A 180 11.56 8.43 8.53
N GLN A 181 10.90 7.60 7.73
CA GLN A 181 9.52 7.19 7.97
C GLN A 181 9.36 6.40 9.26
N SER A 182 10.31 5.50 9.57
CA SER A 182 10.31 4.76 10.83
C SER A 182 10.54 5.66 12.05
N ARG A 183 11.35 6.72 11.94
CA ARG A 183 11.54 7.70 13.02
C ARG A 183 10.30 8.56 13.21
N ILE A 184 9.73 9.05 12.11
CA ILE A 184 8.49 9.85 12.14
C ILE A 184 7.32 9.02 12.66
N GLU A 185 7.20 7.75 12.31
CA GLU A 185 6.14 6.85 12.79
C GLU A 185 6.27 6.55 14.29
N GLN A 186 7.50 6.41 14.81
CA GLN A 186 7.74 6.26 16.24
C GLN A 186 7.46 7.54 17.04
N GLU A 187 7.73 8.71 16.45
CA GLU A 187 7.42 10.02 17.05
C GLU A 187 5.93 10.39 16.91
N GLN A 188 5.27 9.96 15.83
CA GLN A 188 3.82 10.03 15.63
C GLN A 188 3.11 8.82 16.24
N LYS A 189 3.42 8.48 17.49
CA LYS A 189 2.31 8.12 18.37
C LYS A 189 1.44 9.36 18.39
N PHE A 190 0.37 9.37 17.59
CA PHE A 190 -0.63 10.42 17.60
C PHE A 190 -1.13 10.55 19.03
N THR A 191 -0.45 11.39 19.80
CA THR A 191 -1.02 11.99 20.98
C THR A 191 -2.12 12.82 20.38
N VAL A 192 -3.37 12.51 20.70
CA VAL A 192 -4.52 13.27 20.22
C VAL A 192 -4.34 14.67 20.79
N VAL A 193 -3.67 15.55 20.03
CA VAL A 193 -3.53 16.96 20.33
C VAL A 193 -4.85 17.58 19.93
N ARG A 194 -5.86 17.39 20.80
CA ARG A 194 -7.16 18.09 20.93
C ARG A 194 -8.04 18.36 19.69
N ASP A 195 -7.59 18.08 18.47
CA ASP A 195 -8.17 18.67 17.26
C ASP A 195 -8.62 17.65 16.20
N LEU A 196 -8.24 16.37 16.33
CA LEU A 196 -8.67 15.31 15.41
C LEU A 196 -9.21 14.09 16.17
N LEU A 197 -10.28 13.52 15.63
CA LEU A 197 -10.80 12.23 16.05
C LEU A 197 -9.84 11.12 15.57
N PRO A 198 -9.30 10.27 16.47
CA PRO A 198 -8.34 9.22 16.10
C PRO A 198 -8.98 7.99 15.46
N ALA A 199 -10.31 7.88 15.56
CA ALA A 199 -11.11 6.79 15.04
C ALA A 199 -12.56 7.26 14.86
N ASP A 200 -13.32 6.53 14.04
CA ASP A 200 -14.76 6.72 13.91
C ASP A 200 -15.46 6.34 15.23
N GLY A 201 -16.59 6.96 15.51
CA GLY A 201 -17.29 6.77 16.78
C GLY A 201 -18.77 7.11 16.75
N VAL A 202 -19.47 6.64 17.77
CA VAL A 202 -20.89 6.94 18.01
C VAL A 202 -20.98 7.86 19.22
N LEU A 203 -21.70 8.96 19.08
CA LEU A 203 -21.90 9.95 20.11
C LEU A 203 -22.83 9.41 21.20
N ILE A 204 -22.32 9.35 22.44
CA ILE A 204 -23.10 8.96 23.62
C ILE A 204 -23.74 10.18 24.28
N GLN A 205 -22.96 11.25 24.45
CA GLN A 205 -23.41 12.48 25.10
C GLN A 205 -22.59 13.68 24.59
N SER A 206 -23.25 14.81 24.38
CA SER A 206 -22.61 16.08 23.99
C SER A 206 -23.39 17.28 24.52
N ASN A 207 -22.71 18.40 24.68
CA ASN A 207 -23.34 19.71 24.82
C ASN A 207 -22.89 20.61 23.67
N ASP A 208 -23.83 21.00 22.80
CA ASP A 208 -23.60 21.85 21.62
C ASP A 208 -22.39 21.49 20.74
N LEU A 209 -22.07 20.20 20.64
CA LEU A 209 -20.97 19.70 19.84
C LEU A 209 -21.18 20.04 18.36
N LYS A 210 -20.19 20.73 17.80
CA LYS A 210 -20.11 21.06 16.38
C LYS A 210 -18.78 20.57 15.83
N ILE A 211 -18.82 19.97 14.65
CA ILE A 211 -17.67 19.37 13.99
C ILE A 211 -17.53 19.96 12.59
N ASP A 212 -16.30 20.22 12.18
CA ASP A 212 -15.95 20.59 10.81
C ASP A 212 -15.75 19.31 9.97
N GLU A 213 -16.62 19.12 8.99
CA GLU A 213 -16.61 17.96 8.08
C GLU A 213 -16.11 18.34 6.68
N SER A 214 -15.51 19.52 6.51
CA SER A 214 -15.03 20.02 5.22
C SER A 214 -14.02 19.11 4.53
N SER A 215 -13.25 18.33 5.30
CA SER A 215 -12.32 17.33 4.78
C SER A 215 -13.02 16.17 4.07
N LEU A 216 -14.28 15.88 4.40
CA LEU A 216 -15.07 14.80 3.82
C LEU A 216 -16.15 15.28 2.85
N THR A 217 -16.84 16.38 3.17
CA THR A 217 -17.98 16.89 2.39
C THR A 217 -17.59 18.02 1.45
N GLY A 218 -16.47 18.71 1.70
CA GLY A 218 -16.10 19.94 1.01
C GLY A 218 -16.88 21.18 1.46
N GLU A 219 -17.81 21.04 2.42
CA GLU A 219 -18.56 22.15 3.00
C GLU A 219 -17.85 22.64 4.27
N SER A 220 -17.54 23.93 4.33
CA SER A 220 -16.86 24.55 5.48
C SER A 220 -17.79 24.84 6.68
N ASP A 221 -19.07 24.51 6.55
CA ASP A 221 -20.06 24.78 7.59
C ASP A 221 -19.97 23.75 8.71
N HIS A 222 -20.11 24.23 9.94
CA HIS A 222 -20.03 23.37 11.11
C HIS A 222 -21.31 22.56 11.28
N VAL A 223 -21.17 21.24 11.40
CA VAL A 223 -22.31 20.33 11.56
C VAL A 223 -22.56 20.09 13.05
N LYS A 224 -23.77 20.41 13.51
CA LYS A 224 -24.20 20.12 14.90
C LYS A 224 -24.45 18.62 15.06
N LYS A 225 -23.75 18.00 16.01
CA LYS A 225 -23.88 16.58 16.35
C LYS A 225 -24.74 16.41 17.59
N THR A 226 -25.75 15.56 17.49
CA THR A 226 -26.64 15.21 18.60
C THR A 226 -27.05 13.75 18.48
N GLN A 227 -27.43 13.15 19.61
CA GLN A 227 -27.88 11.76 19.65
C GLN A 227 -29.11 11.50 18.74
N GLU A 228 -29.98 12.50 18.59
CA GLU A 228 -31.26 12.39 17.88
C GLU A 228 -31.19 12.74 16.39
N LYS A 229 -30.16 13.48 15.96
CA LYS A 229 -30.07 13.96 14.58
C LYS A 229 -28.90 13.34 13.83
N ASP A 230 -27.73 13.32 14.44
CA ASP A 230 -26.51 12.83 13.81
C ASP A 230 -25.45 12.43 14.85
N PRO A 231 -25.47 11.16 15.31
CA PRO A 231 -24.54 10.68 16.33
C PRO A 231 -23.22 10.17 15.74
N MET A 232 -23.00 10.20 14.42
CA MET A 232 -21.80 9.62 13.81
C MET A 232 -20.63 10.61 13.81
N LEU A 233 -19.47 10.13 14.25
CA LEU A 233 -18.19 10.83 14.32
C LEU A 233 -17.18 10.11 13.44
N LEU A 234 -16.39 10.84 12.65
CA LEU A 234 -15.45 10.24 11.71
C LEU A 234 -14.03 10.69 11.97
N SER A 235 -13.12 9.73 11.86
CA SER A 235 -11.69 9.96 11.89
C SER A 235 -11.28 10.90 10.76
N GLY A 236 -10.55 11.96 11.10
CA GLY A 236 -10.14 12.98 10.13
C GLY A 236 -11.11 14.16 9.95
N ASN A 237 -12.29 14.15 10.61
CA ASN A 237 -13.08 15.37 10.78
C ASN A 237 -12.36 16.31 11.74
N MET A 238 -12.17 17.56 11.34
CA MET A 238 -11.40 18.53 12.11
C MET A 238 -12.26 19.17 13.21
N LYS A 239 -11.60 19.44 14.34
CA LYS A 239 -11.94 20.38 15.43
C LYS A 239 -13.38 20.32 15.97
N PRO A 240 -13.61 19.58 17.07
CA PRO A 240 -14.75 19.85 17.93
C PRO A 240 -14.59 21.23 18.59
N GLN A 241 -15.54 22.14 18.35
CA GLN A 241 -15.63 23.39 19.12
C GLN A 241 -16.57 23.14 20.32
N PHE A 242 -16.07 23.40 21.53
CA PHE A 242 -16.80 23.38 22.79
C PHE A 242 -17.25 24.79 23.18
#